data_AF-A0A2V5WH83-F1
#
_entry.id   AF-A0A2V5WH83-F1
#
_cell.length_a   1.000
_cell.length_b   1.000
_cell.length_c   1.000
_cell.angle_alpha   90.00
_cell.angle_beta   90.00
_cell.angle_gamma   90.00
#
_symmetry.space_group_name_H-M   'P 1'
#
loop_
_entity.id
_entity.type
_entity.pdbx_description
1 polymer ?
#
loop_
_entity_poly.entity_id
_entity_poly.type
_entity_poly.pdbx_seq_one_letter_code
_entity_poly.pdbx_strand_id
1 'polypeptide(L)'
;MKQWRYALILVLLVGATFIASGRHNMAQTDSSSPKRDINAVLADNDKRLLAIPGVVGVYVGVLDDRQTACLKVMLAEETPEAKRGIPRTIEGYLVVTEITGEIHPLGKP
;
A
#
# COMPACT_ATOMS: atom_id res chain seq x y z
N MET A 1 -19.48 49.19 30.39
CA MET A 1 -19.83 47.75 30.41
C MET A 1 -20.43 47.23 29.09
N LYS A 2 -19.95 47.71 27.92
CA LYS A 2 -20.53 47.33 26.61
C LYS A 2 -19.52 46.65 25.66
N GLN A 3 -18.22 46.66 26.00
CA GLN A 3 -17.14 46.05 25.21
C GLN A 3 -16.99 44.52 25.43
N TRP A 4 -17.44 43.99 26.57
CA TRP A 4 -17.31 42.55 26.89
C TRP A 4 -18.26 41.66 26.08
N ARG A 5 -19.36 42.23 25.55
CA ARG A 5 -20.35 41.48 24.78
C ARG A 5 -19.89 41.16 23.35
N TYR A 6 -18.98 41.94 22.78
CA TYR A 6 -18.47 41.72 21.43
C TYR A 6 -17.35 40.68 21.36
N ALA A 7 -16.57 40.53 22.43
CA ALA A 7 -15.52 39.51 22.53
C ALA A 7 -16.09 38.08 22.54
N LEU A 8 -17.29 37.89 23.13
CA LEU A 8 -17.94 36.58 23.22
C LEU A 8 -18.64 36.16 21.90
N ILE A 9 -19.11 37.12 21.11
CA ILE A 9 -19.73 36.86 19.79
C ILE A 9 -18.66 36.51 18.74
N LEU A 10 -17.45 37.08 18.86
CA LEU A 10 -16.38 36.85 17.89
C LEU A 10 -15.73 35.46 18.04
N VAL A 11 -15.72 34.88 19.24
CA VAL A 11 -15.22 33.51 19.49
C VAL A 11 -16.19 32.43 18.96
N LEU A 12 -17.50 32.69 18.95
CA LEU A 12 -18.49 31.74 18.44
C LEU A 12 -18.52 31.65 16.90
N LEU A 13 -18.19 32.72 16.18
CA LEU A 13 -18.16 32.73 14.71
C LEU A 13 -16.93 32.03 14.11
N VAL A 14 -15.82 31.92 14.85
CA VAL A 14 -14.59 31.22 14.39
C VAL A 14 -14.64 29.72 14.70
N GLY A 15 -15.45 29.28 15.68
CA GLY A 15 -15.57 27.86 16.04
C GLY A 15 -16.48 27.02 15.15
N ALA A 16 -17.33 27.64 14.31
CA ALA A 16 -18.38 26.93 13.55
C ALA A 16 -18.00 26.56 12.10
N THR A 17 -16.79 26.90 11.63
CA THR A 17 -16.36 26.63 10.25
C THR A 17 -15.37 25.47 10.10
N PHE A 18 -15.01 24.78 11.19
CA PHE A 18 -14.01 23.70 11.18
C PHE A 18 -14.59 22.27 11.27
N ILE A 19 -15.91 22.11 11.25
CA ILE A 19 -16.56 20.80 11.32
C ILE A 19 -17.38 20.60 10.05
N ALA A 20 -17.13 19.47 9.38
CA ALA A 20 -17.88 18.92 8.24
C ALA A 20 -17.35 19.20 6.82
N SER A 21 -16.03 19.12 6.63
CA SER A 21 -15.48 18.51 5.40
C SER A 21 -15.00 17.09 5.71
N GLY A 22 -15.88 16.29 6.31
CA GLY A 22 -15.70 14.84 6.41
C GLY A 22 -15.79 14.28 5.01
N ARG A 23 -14.65 14.18 4.33
CA ARG A 23 -14.51 13.43 3.08
C ARG A 23 -15.09 12.04 3.34
N HIS A 24 -16.14 11.70 2.60
CA HIS A 24 -16.69 10.36 2.58
C HIS A 24 -15.54 9.40 2.24
N ASN A 25 -15.04 8.67 3.24
CA ASN A 25 -14.32 7.44 3.01
C ASN A 25 -15.37 6.46 2.46
N MET A 26 -15.53 6.48 1.15
CA MET A 26 -16.26 5.46 0.45
C MET A 26 -15.37 4.21 0.52
N ALA A 27 -15.52 3.46 1.60
CA ALA A 27 -15.11 2.07 1.64
C ALA A 27 -15.94 1.38 0.55
N GLN A 28 -15.38 1.28 -0.65
CA GLN A 28 -15.88 0.38 -1.68
C GLN A 28 -15.80 -1.01 -1.06
N THR A 29 -16.93 -1.45 -0.53
CA THR A 29 -17.17 -2.86 -0.25
C THR A 29 -17.30 -3.48 -1.62
N ASP A 30 -16.15 -3.82 -2.20
CA ASP A 30 -16.06 -4.64 -3.39
C ASP A 30 -16.77 -5.94 -3.03
N SER A 31 -17.95 -6.14 -3.60
CA SER A 31 -18.68 -7.40 -3.55
C SER A 31 -17.94 -8.38 -4.46
N SER A 32 -16.72 -8.71 -4.04
CA SER A 32 -15.78 -9.54 -4.78
C SER A 32 -16.22 -10.98 -4.59
N SER A 33 -16.51 -11.65 -5.71
CA SER A 33 -16.32 -13.09 -5.86
C SER A 33 -15.06 -13.53 -5.11
N PRO A 34 -15.02 -14.73 -4.51
CA PRO A 34 -13.84 -15.19 -3.79
C PRO A 34 -12.60 -14.99 -4.66
N LYS A 35 -11.64 -14.19 -4.18
CA LYS A 35 -10.37 -14.02 -4.90
C LYS A 35 -9.73 -15.40 -5.02
N ARG A 36 -9.10 -15.65 -6.17
CA ARG A 36 -8.31 -16.87 -6.40
C ARG A 36 -7.25 -17.01 -5.31
N ASP A 37 -6.93 -18.22 -4.89
CA ASP A 37 -5.86 -18.46 -3.91
C ASP A 37 -4.58 -17.72 -4.32
N ILE A 38 -4.08 -16.86 -3.44
CA ILE A 38 -2.92 -16.01 -3.69
C ILE A 38 -1.66 -16.81 -4.01
N ASN A 39 -1.52 -18.04 -3.50
CA ASN A 39 -0.39 -18.90 -3.84
C ASN A 39 -0.44 -19.35 -5.30
N ALA A 40 -1.64 -19.61 -5.82
CA ALA A 40 -1.83 -19.89 -7.24
C ALA A 40 -1.57 -18.62 -8.08
N VAL A 41 -1.98 -17.45 -7.59
CA VAL A 41 -1.65 -16.15 -8.21
C VAL A 41 -0.15 -15.95 -8.31
N LEU A 42 0.59 -16.21 -7.22
CA LEU A 42 2.05 -16.17 -7.22
C LEU A 42 2.62 -17.15 -8.24
N ALA A 43 2.20 -18.42 -8.22
CA ALA A 43 2.76 -19.47 -9.09
C ALA A 43 2.59 -19.18 -10.59
N ASP A 44 1.53 -18.49 -11.01
CA ASP A 44 1.34 -18.14 -12.42
C ASP A 44 2.07 -16.85 -12.83
N ASN A 45 2.45 -16.01 -11.87
CA ASN A 45 3.05 -14.70 -12.12
C ASN A 45 4.54 -14.60 -11.76
N ASP A 46 5.08 -15.56 -11.01
CA ASP A 46 6.44 -15.55 -10.46
C ASP A 46 7.50 -15.34 -11.54
N LYS A 47 7.48 -16.10 -12.63
CA LYS A 47 8.44 -16.03 -13.74
C LYS A 47 8.42 -14.67 -14.40
N ARG A 48 7.23 -14.09 -14.59
CA ARG A 48 7.06 -12.77 -15.21
C ARG A 48 7.62 -11.67 -14.31
N LEU A 49 7.41 -11.77 -13.00
CA LEU A 49 7.91 -10.79 -12.03
C LEU A 49 9.43 -10.91 -11.87
N LEU A 50 9.97 -12.13 -11.79
CA LEU A 50 11.41 -12.39 -11.72
C LEU A 50 12.16 -11.98 -13.01
N ALA A 51 11.46 -11.89 -14.15
CA ALA A 51 12.05 -11.38 -15.39
C ALA A 51 12.24 -9.86 -15.41
N ILE A 52 11.68 -9.11 -14.43
CA ILE A 52 11.85 -7.66 -14.34
C ILE A 52 13.27 -7.37 -13.81
N PRO A 53 14.07 -6.53 -14.49
CA PRO A 53 15.40 -6.16 -14.03
C PRO A 53 15.38 -5.59 -12.59
N GLY A 54 16.26 -6.12 -11.74
CA GLY A 54 16.39 -5.73 -10.34
C GLY A 54 15.53 -6.52 -9.35
N VAL A 55 14.60 -7.37 -9.82
CA VAL A 55 13.83 -8.28 -8.96
C VAL A 55 14.69 -9.50 -8.59
N VAL A 56 14.81 -9.76 -7.29
CA VAL A 56 15.59 -10.89 -6.74
C VAL A 56 14.72 -11.94 -6.07
N GLY A 57 13.45 -11.64 -5.81
CA GLY A 57 12.53 -12.58 -5.18
C GLY A 57 11.09 -12.08 -5.22
N VAL A 58 10.15 -13.01 -5.15
CA VAL A 58 8.72 -12.74 -5.04
C VAL A 58 8.11 -13.73 -4.07
N TYR A 59 7.24 -13.26 -3.18
CA TYR A 59 6.62 -14.12 -2.18
C TYR A 59 5.25 -13.60 -1.74
N VAL A 60 4.46 -14.45 -1.09
CA VAL A 60 3.22 -14.06 -0.42
C VAL A 60 3.54 -13.52 0.96
N GLY A 61 3.04 -12.33 1.27
CA GLY A 61 3.17 -11.72 2.58
C GLY A 61 1.84 -11.15 3.07
N VAL A 62 1.93 -10.42 4.19
CA VAL A 62 0.86 -9.56 4.69
C VAL A 62 1.32 -8.11 4.65
N LEU A 63 0.37 -7.19 4.48
CA LEU A 63 0.61 -5.76 4.66
C LEU A 63 0.97 -5.46 6.14
N ASP A 64 1.30 -4.20 6.40
CA ASP A 64 1.64 -3.73 7.75
C ASP A 64 0.48 -3.90 8.75
N ASP A 65 -0.76 -4.02 8.26
CA ASP A 65 -1.94 -4.36 9.06
C ASP A 65 -1.95 -5.82 9.59
N ARG A 66 -1.01 -6.65 9.11
CA ARG A 66 -0.85 -8.08 9.43
C ARG A 66 -2.04 -8.98 9.12
N GLN A 67 -2.99 -8.49 8.32
CA GLN A 67 -4.22 -9.21 7.99
C GLN A 67 -4.38 -9.36 6.48
N THR A 68 -4.07 -8.32 5.72
CA THR A 68 -4.32 -8.28 4.29
C THR A 68 -3.19 -8.96 3.55
N ALA A 69 -3.49 -10.09 2.90
CA ALA A 69 -2.55 -10.80 2.06
C ALA A 69 -2.15 -9.97 0.83
N CYS A 70 -0.87 -9.98 0.49
CA CYS A 70 -0.30 -9.27 -0.65
C CYS A 70 0.83 -10.07 -1.30
N LEU A 71 1.22 -9.67 -2.51
CA LEU A 71 2.44 -10.12 -3.14
C LEU A 71 3.56 -9.14 -2.79
N LYS A 72 4.70 -9.66 -2.32
CA LYS A 72 5.88 -8.87 -2.03
C LYS A 72 6.96 -9.17 -3.07
N VAL A 73 7.58 -8.11 -3.58
CA VAL A 73 8.64 -8.17 -4.60
C VAL A 73 9.91 -7.61 -3.98
N MET A 74 10.91 -8.48 -3.84
CA MET A 74 12.22 -8.14 -3.32
C MET A 74 13.08 -7.57 -4.45
N LEU A 75 13.70 -6.43 -4.21
CA LEU A 75 14.59 -5.74 -5.14
C LEU A 75 16.01 -5.70 -4.60
N ALA A 76 16.98 -5.88 -5.48
CA ALA A 76 18.39 -5.65 -5.15
C ALA A 76 18.63 -4.18 -4.78
N GLU A 77 18.06 -3.27 -5.57
CA GLU A 77 18.18 -1.83 -5.39
C GLU A 77 16.95 -1.13 -5.97
N GLU A 78 16.76 0.13 -5.58
CA GLU A 78 15.64 0.93 -6.07
C GLU A 78 15.96 1.55 -7.45
N THR A 79 15.34 1.03 -8.51
CA THR A 79 15.52 1.53 -9.88
C THR A 79 14.23 2.10 -10.48
N PRO A 80 14.31 3.13 -11.35
CA PRO A 80 13.16 3.61 -12.11
C PRO A 80 12.52 2.51 -12.99
N GLU A 81 13.32 1.58 -13.50
CA GLU A 81 12.90 0.46 -14.34
C GLU A 81 12.00 -0.50 -13.55
N ALA A 82 12.44 -0.90 -12.34
CA ALA A 82 11.64 -1.74 -11.46
C ALA A 82 10.31 -1.06 -11.08
N LYS A 83 10.36 0.23 -10.72
CA LYS A 83 9.14 1.00 -10.37
C LYS A 83 8.11 1.06 -11.50
N ARG A 84 8.56 1.10 -12.76
CA ARG A 84 7.66 1.12 -13.93
C ARG A 84 7.20 -0.28 -14.34
N GLY A 85 8.06 -1.29 -14.19
CA GLY A 85 7.79 -2.66 -14.63
C GLY A 85 6.88 -3.44 -13.67
N ILE A 86 6.90 -3.11 -12.38
CA ILE A 86 6.15 -3.85 -11.36
C ILE A 86 4.71 -3.33 -11.31
N PRO A 87 3.71 -4.18 -11.58
CA PRO A 87 2.31 -3.77 -11.46
C PRO A 87 1.98 -3.51 -9.99
N ARG A 88 1.08 -2.55 -9.71
CA ARG A 88 0.64 -2.25 -8.33
C ARG A 88 -0.36 -3.28 -7.79
N THR A 89 -1.05 -3.98 -8.69
CA THR A 89 -2.02 -5.02 -8.36
C THR A 89 -1.94 -6.18 -9.34
N ILE A 90 -2.21 -7.39 -8.85
CA ILE A 90 -2.38 -8.60 -9.66
C ILE A 90 -3.62 -9.32 -9.15
N GLU A 91 -4.63 -9.48 -10.00
CA GLU A 91 -5.89 -10.16 -9.65
C GLU A 91 -6.55 -9.61 -8.36
N GLY A 92 -6.39 -8.30 -8.13
CA GLY A 92 -6.93 -7.62 -6.95
C GLY A 92 -6.11 -7.78 -5.67
N TYR A 93 -4.94 -8.44 -5.71
CA TYR A 93 -3.94 -8.39 -4.64
C TYR A 93 -2.99 -7.22 -4.85
N LEU A 94 -2.66 -6.50 -3.78
CA LEU A 94 -1.61 -5.48 -3.82
C LEU A 94 -0.25 -6.13 -4.05
N VAL A 95 0.60 -5.43 -4.80
CA VAL A 95 2.01 -5.77 -4.98
C VAL A 95 2.85 -4.70 -4.28
N VAL A 96 3.65 -5.11 -3.32
CA VAL A 96 4.48 -4.23 -2.49
C VAL A 96 5.95 -4.55 -2.75
N THR A 97 6.75 -3.52 -3.00
CA THR A 97 8.19 -3.67 -3.22
C THR A 97 8.97 -3.50 -1.93
N GLU A 98 10.01 -4.31 -1.75
CA GLU A 98 10.95 -4.24 -0.63
C GLU A 98 12.38 -4.24 -1.14
N ILE A 99 13.23 -3.36 -0.62
CA ILE A 99 14.66 -3.35 -0.95
C ILE A 99 15.37 -4.31 0.01
N THR A 100 15.98 -5.35 -0.53
CA THR A 100 16.64 -6.40 0.25
C THR A 100 18.14 -6.50 -0.01
N GLY A 101 18.63 -5.80 -1.04
CA GLY A 101 19.98 -6.03 -1.53
C GLY A 101 20.07 -7.28 -2.41
N GLU A 102 21.26 -7.54 -2.91
CA GLU A 102 21.56 -8.75 -3.68
C GLU A 102 21.52 -10.00 -2.79
N ILE A 103 20.85 -11.05 -3.29
CA ILE A 103 20.80 -12.34 -2.62
C ILE A 103 22.03 -13.16 -3.01
N HIS A 104 22.85 -13.49 -2.02
CA HIS A 104 24.06 -14.28 -2.19
C HIS A 104 23.93 -15.65 -1.51
N PRO A 105 24.61 -16.69 -2.01
CA PRO A 105 24.73 -17.95 -1.29
C PRO A 105 25.32 -17.71 0.10
N LEU A 106 24.72 -18.33 1.12
CA LEU A 106 25.35 -18.41 2.43
C LEU A 106 26.64 -19.22 2.27
N GLY A 107 27.77 -18.63 2.64
CA GLY A 107 29.09 -19.28 2.55
C GLY A 107 29.12 -20.63 3.28
N LYS A 108 30.16 -21.43 3.05
CA LYS A 108 30.34 -22.67 3.80
C LYS A 108 30.42 -22.37 5.32
N PRO A 109 29.77 -23.18 6.17
CA PRO A 109 29.81 -23.01 7.62
C PRO A 109 31.23 -23.14 8.18
#